data_AF-A0A0D2PRQ5-F1
#
_entry.id   AF-A0A0D2PRQ5-F1
#
_cell.length_a   1.000
_cell.length_b   1.000
_cell.length_c   1.000
_cell.angle_alpha   90.00
_cell.angle_beta   90.00
_cell.angle_gamma   90.00
#
_symmetry.space_group_name_H-M   'P 1'
#
loop_
_entity.id
_entity.type
_entity.pdbx_description
1 polymer ?
#
loop_
_entity_poly.entity_id
_entity_poly.type
_entity_poly.pdbx_seq_one_letter_code
_entity_poly.pdbx_strand_id
1 'polypeptide(L)'
;MGKFLEEIPEYLAEWILQQQMFWVASAPLSPDGHVNISPKAIEGTFHVVNSRRVWYEDLSGTGAETVAHIRENGRVTILFHAFEGPARIVRLYGKGFFHEIGTPEYDALIGPHKRLAGSRAIIGLDVHKVGTTCGYAVPYYQFLSHRTQLMTWAARKEAKDHELADMNKQPLLQSDQHPVPSAIDEHAPINPDGMKQWWQSHNLLSLDGLPAFSVNLGRGFPFSSIVKSKRNGKVPETSAARSALSVQPNSSSMHIHMGTPSKNSPPTAWSQIQTQRKYLGLSYPHHDILLLLPRIFPYLIVLFIGIFIGRISNYSRYFAALGLWRDAA
;
A
#
# COMPACT_ATOMS: atom_id res chain seq x y z
N MET A 1 6.89 7.77 30.47
CA MET A 1 7.99 8.06 29.53
C MET A 1 8.09 6.89 28.55
N GLY A 2 8.24 7.15 27.25
CA GLY A 2 8.41 6.08 26.28
C GLY A 2 9.76 5.37 26.45
N LYS A 3 9.85 4.09 26.08
CA LYS A 3 11.11 3.34 26.03
C LYS A 3 11.46 2.99 24.59
N PHE A 4 12.73 3.11 24.24
CA PHE A 4 13.25 2.64 22.97
C PHE A 4 14.06 1.36 23.18
N LEU A 5 13.88 0.41 22.27
CA LEU A 5 14.61 -0.86 22.20
C LEU A 5 15.24 -0.98 20.81
N GLU A 6 16.32 -1.75 20.70
CA GLU A 6 16.99 -1.98 19.42
C GLU A 6 16.31 -3.04 18.56
N GLU A 7 15.54 -3.92 19.20
CA GLU A 7 14.87 -5.06 18.57
C GLU A 7 13.52 -5.33 19.24
N ILE A 8 12.72 -6.21 18.63
CA ILE A 8 11.42 -6.66 19.12
C ILE A 8 11.67 -7.80 20.14
N PRO A 9 11.50 -7.56 21.44
CA PRO A 9 11.56 -8.63 22.43
C PRO A 9 10.35 -9.56 22.28
N GLU A 10 10.50 -10.82 22.70
CA GLU A 10 9.49 -11.86 22.54
C GLU A 10 8.10 -11.45 23.06
N TYR A 11 8.04 -10.88 24.26
CA TYR A 11 6.76 -10.43 24.84
C TYR A 11 6.05 -9.33 24.02
N LEU A 12 6.79 -8.55 23.23
CA LEU A 12 6.19 -7.59 22.30
C LEU A 12 5.79 -8.26 20.98
N ALA A 13 6.55 -9.25 20.50
CA ALA A 13 6.16 -10.03 19.33
C ALA A 13 4.83 -10.75 19.57
N GLU A 14 4.69 -11.44 20.71
CA GLU A 14 3.44 -12.09 21.13
C GLU A 14 2.27 -11.08 21.20
N TRP A 15 2.49 -9.93 21.84
CA TRP A 15 1.47 -8.90 21.96
C TRP A 15 1.09 -8.27 20.61
N ILE A 16 2.05 -8.06 19.71
CA ILE A 16 1.84 -7.54 18.35
C ILE A 16 0.92 -8.48 17.56
N LEU A 17 1.15 -9.78 17.64
CA LEU A 17 0.38 -10.79 16.90
C LEU A 17 -1.06 -10.93 17.40
N GLN A 18 -1.38 -10.44 18.59
CA GLN A 18 -2.75 -10.40 19.11
C GLN A 18 -3.57 -9.20 18.59
N GLN A 19 -2.94 -8.22 17.96
CA GLN A 19 -3.64 -7.01 17.53
C GLN A 19 -4.49 -7.25 16.27
N GLN A 20 -5.73 -6.79 16.30
CA GLN A 20 -6.69 -6.94 15.19
C GLN A 20 -6.41 -5.99 14.02
N MET A 21 -5.59 -4.96 14.25
CA MET A 21 -5.26 -3.93 13.27
C MET A 21 -3.91 -3.29 13.59
N PHE A 22 -3.23 -2.85 12.54
CA PHE A 22 -2.00 -2.05 12.61
C PHE A 22 -2.03 -0.92 11.59
N TRP A 23 -1.14 0.04 11.72
CA TRP A 23 -1.02 1.19 10.83
C TRP A 23 0.34 1.20 10.19
N VAL A 24 0.37 1.42 8.88
CA VAL A 24 1.61 1.56 8.12
C VAL A 24 1.73 3.00 7.69
N ALA A 25 2.80 3.66 8.13
CA ALA A 25 3.15 5.00 7.71
C ALA A 25 4.39 4.98 6.82
N SER A 26 4.40 5.81 5.77
CA SER A 26 5.52 5.96 4.83
C SER A 26 5.48 7.37 4.24
N ALA A 27 6.61 7.86 3.71
CA ALA A 27 6.67 9.21 3.14
C ALA A 27 7.64 9.28 1.95
N PRO A 28 7.32 10.08 0.91
CA PRO A 28 8.21 10.36 -0.20
C PRO A 28 9.30 11.37 0.21
N LEU A 29 10.41 11.42 -0.53
CA LEU A 29 11.50 12.37 -0.29
C LEU A 29 11.07 13.81 -0.59
N SER A 30 10.17 13.99 -1.56
CA SER A 30 9.65 15.30 -1.93
C SER A 30 8.96 15.97 -0.73
N PRO A 31 9.29 17.24 -0.41
CA PRO A 31 8.59 17.99 0.63
C PRO A 31 7.12 18.27 0.28
N ASP A 32 6.78 18.26 -1.02
CA ASP A 32 5.41 18.47 -1.51
C ASP A 32 4.63 17.15 -1.65
N GLY A 33 5.29 16.00 -1.45
CA GLY A 33 4.67 14.69 -1.54
C GLY A 33 3.84 14.34 -0.30
N HIS A 34 2.94 13.39 -0.45
CA HIS A 34 1.97 13.04 0.59
C HIS A 34 2.54 11.99 1.56
N VAL A 35 2.54 12.31 2.85
CA VAL A 35 2.75 11.30 3.89
C VAL A 35 1.58 10.33 3.88
N ASN A 36 1.87 9.06 3.64
CA ASN A 36 0.86 8.01 3.62
C ASN A 36 0.71 7.38 5.01
N ILE A 37 -0.53 7.19 5.45
CA ILE A 37 -0.88 6.33 6.58
C ILE A 37 -2.05 5.42 6.20
N SER A 38 -1.91 4.12 6.43
CA SER A 38 -2.94 3.14 6.05
C SER A 38 -3.19 2.14 7.18
N PRO A 39 -4.43 2.00 7.67
CA PRO A 39 -4.79 0.90 8.55
C PRO A 39 -4.81 -0.42 7.75
N LYS A 40 -4.37 -1.50 8.39
CA LYS A 40 -4.34 -2.87 7.87
C LYS A 40 -4.91 -3.80 8.95
N ALA A 41 -5.85 -4.67 8.59
CA ALA A 41 -6.69 -5.35 9.59
C ALA A 41 -7.26 -6.69 9.09
N ILE A 42 -6.43 -7.54 8.49
CA ILE A 42 -6.83 -8.88 8.06
C ILE A 42 -6.10 -9.91 8.90
N GLU A 43 -6.87 -10.79 9.52
CA GLU A 43 -6.35 -11.86 10.36
C GLU A 43 -5.33 -12.72 9.59
N GLY A 44 -4.26 -13.11 10.27
CA GLY A 44 -3.24 -13.98 9.71
C GLY A 44 -2.33 -13.35 8.65
N THR A 45 -2.43 -12.04 8.39
CA THR A 45 -1.60 -11.37 7.37
C THR A 45 -0.32 -10.74 7.89
N PHE A 46 -0.17 -10.51 9.20
CA PHE A 46 1.03 -9.92 9.79
C PHE A 46 1.90 -11.00 10.43
N HIS A 47 3.21 -10.96 10.15
CA HIS A 47 4.16 -11.98 10.57
C HIS A 47 5.42 -11.36 11.17
N VAL A 48 5.87 -11.94 12.27
CA VAL A 48 7.18 -11.67 12.88
C VAL A 48 8.13 -12.79 12.48
N VAL A 49 9.21 -12.45 11.77
CA VAL A 49 10.21 -13.43 11.31
C VAL A 49 11.26 -13.68 12.39
N ASN A 50 11.72 -12.61 13.02
CA ASN A 50 12.65 -12.60 14.14
C ASN A 50 12.58 -11.23 14.85
N SER A 51 13.44 -11.00 15.84
CA SER A 51 13.47 -9.74 16.61
C SER A 51 13.71 -8.48 15.77
N ARG A 52 14.17 -8.61 14.51
CA ARG A 52 14.54 -7.48 13.64
C ARG A 52 13.82 -7.48 12.29
N ARG A 53 12.92 -8.41 12.02
CA ARG A 53 12.23 -8.48 10.73
C ARG A 53 10.78 -8.89 10.90
N VAL A 54 9.91 -8.11 10.26
CA VAL A 54 8.47 -8.37 10.16
C VAL A 54 8.03 -8.21 8.71
N TRP A 55 6.90 -8.81 8.35
CA TRP A 55 6.24 -8.55 7.07
C TRP A 55 4.73 -8.72 7.18
N TYR A 56 4.02 -8.18 6.20
CA TYR A 56 2.60 -8.42 6.03
C TYR A 56 2.21 -8.66 4.58
N GLU A 57 1.16 -9.45 4.38
CA GLU A 57 0.53 -9.67 3.09
C GLU A 57 -0.27 -8.40 2.68
N ASP A 58 0.20 -7.70 1.64
CA ASP A 58 -0.46 -6.51 1.13
C ASP A 58 -1.54 -6.89 0.10
N LEU A 59 -2.78 -6.70 0.51
CA LEU A 59 -3.93 -6.89 -0.37
C LEU A 59 -4.24 -5.64 -1.19
N SER A 60 -4.87 -5.88 -2.31
CA SER A 60 -5.10 -4.89 -3.36
C SER A 60 -6.14 -3.87 -2.96
N GLY A 61 -5.71 -2.60 -2.95
CA GLY A 61 -6.59 -1.43 -2.96
C GLY A 61 -6.25 -0.53 -4.14
N THR A 62 -6.72 0.72 -4.07
CA THR A 62 -6.37 1.75 -5.06
C THR A 62 -4.97 2.31 -4.82
N GLY A 63 -4.53 2.46 -3.56
CA GLY A 63 -3.24 3.06 -3.24
C GLY A 63 -2.05 2.12 -3.44
N ALA A 64 -0.89 2.68 -3.79
CA ALA A 64 0.40 1.99 -3.90
C ALA A 64 1.56 2.73 -3.19
N GLU A 65 1.22 3.76 -2.39
CA GLU A 65 2.15 4.68 -1.71
C GLU A 65 3.27 3.97 -0.95
N THR A 66 2.94 2.96 -0.15
CA THR A 66 3.95 2.31 0.71
C THR A 66 5.03 1.66 -0.15
N VAL A 67 4.66 1.00 -1.24
CA VAL A 67 5.63 0.37 -2.14
C VAL A 67 6.44 1.42 -2.89
N ALA A 68 5.80 2.48 -3.37
CA ALA A 68 6.49 3.59 -4.03
C ALA A 68 7.54 4.26 -3.12
N HIS A 69 7.16 4.58 -1.87
CA HIS A 69 8.06 5.16 -0.89
C HIS A 69 9.16 4.18 -0.48
N ILE A 70 8.86 2.87 -0.41
CA ILE A 70 9.89 1.86 -0.17
C ILE A 70 10.92 1.86 -1.29
N ARG A 71 10.46 1.83 -2.55
CA ARG A 71 11.34 1.84 -3.72
C ARG A 71 12.19 3.11 -3.79
N GLU A 72 11.62 4.26 -3.47
CA GLU A 72 12.35 5.54 -3.48
C GLU A 72 13.34 5.64 -2.32
N ASN A 73 12.89 5.40 -1.09
CA ASN A 73 13.67 5.77 0.10
C ASN A 73 13.55 4.78 1.27
N GLY A 74 12.63 3.83 1.24
CA GLY A 74 12.53 2.76 2.25
C GLY A 74 12.02 3.21 3.62
N ARG A 75 11.56 4.45 3.81
CA ARG A 75 11.12 4.93 5.13
C ARG A 75 9.72 4.43 5.43
N VAL A 76 9.63 3.51 6.39
CA VAL A 76 8.37 2.92 6.85
C VAL A 76 8.35 2.86 8.37
N THR A 77 7.18 3.10 8.96
CA THR A 77 6.91 2.85 10.37
C THR A 77 5.64 2.03 10.48
N ILE A 78 5.66 0.98 11.30
CA ILE A 78 4.47 0.18 11.62
C ILE A 78 4.08 0.49 13.06
N LEU A 79 2.83 0.86 13.28
CA LEU A 79 2.28 1.18 14.60
C LEU A 79 1.25 0.13 14.99
N PHE A 80 1.24 -0.21 16.27
CA PHE A 80 0.23 -0.99 16.97
C PHE A 80 -0.23 -0.22 18.20
N HIS A 81 -1.49 -0.37 18.60
CA HIS A 81 -1.94 0.10 19.90
C HIS A 81 -3.05 -0.79 20.46
N ALA A 82 -3.08 -0.88 21.79
CA ALA A 82 -4.07 -1.62 22.53
C ALA A 82 -5.44 -0.94 22.42
N PHE A 83 -6.42 -1.65 21.87
CA PHE A 83 -7.83 -1.29 21.96
C PHE A 83 -8.54 -1.92 23.16
N GLU A 84 -7.93 -2.93 23.75
CA GLU A 84 -8.41 -3.68 24.91
C GLU A 84 -7.24 -3.97 25.87
N GLY A 85 -7.56 -4.29 27.12
CA GLY A 85 -6.56 -4.59 28.13
C GLY A 85 -5.65 -3.39 28.49
N PRO A 86 -4.44 -3.63 29.00
CA PRO A 86 -3.55 -2.55 29.43
C PRO A 86 -3.13 -1.64 28.28
N ALA A 87 -3.23 -0.33 28.47
CA ALA A 87 -2.86 0.67 27.47
C ALA A 87 -1.39 0.51 27.03
N ARG A 88 -1.19 0.46 25.71
CA ARG A 88 0.13 0.31 25.08
C ARG A 88 0.09 0.81 23.64
N ILE A 89 1.15 1.48 23.22
CA ILE A 89 1.42 1.81 21.81
C ILE A 89 2.83 1.33 21.49
N VAL A 90 2.99 0.60 20.38
CA VAL A 90 4.28 0.12 19.87
C VAL A 90 4.49 0.68 18.47
N ARG A 91 5.69 1.16 18.19
CA ARG A 91 6.13 1.61 16.86
C ARG A 91 7.38 0.83 16.46
N LEU A 92 7.34 0.22 15.30
CA LEU A 92 8.47 -0.42 14.65
C LEU A 92 9.01 0.55 13.60
N TYR A 93 10.25 0.98 13.78
CA TYR A 93 10.96 1.85 12.84
C TYR A 93 11.99 1.01 12.08
N GLY A 94 12.02 1.16 10.77
CA GLY A 94 12.85 0.30 9.95
C GLY A 94 13.05 0.78 8.52
N LYS A 95 13.84 0.00 7.78
CA LYS A 95 13.94 0.10 6.33
C LYS A 95 12.94 -0.89 5.72
N GLY A 96 11.99 -0.38 4.94
CA GLY A 96 11.00 -1.22 4.27
C GLY A 96 11.60 -1.99 3.09
N PHE A 97 11.02 -3.15 2.80
CA PHE A 97 11.25 -3.94 1.59
C PHE A 97 9.90 -4.47 1.08
N PHE A 98 9.86 -4.95 -0.16
CA PHE A 98 8.68 -5.61 -0.70
C PHE A 98 9.04 -6.67 -1.73
N HIS A 99 8.12 -7.61 -1.93
CA HIS A 99 8.19 -8.64 -2.98
C HIS A 99 6.85 -8.67 -3.71
N GLU A 100 6.87 -8.55 -5.03
CA GLU A 100 5.66 -8.53 -5.85
C GLU A 100 5.13 -9.96 -6.07
N ILE A 101 3.81 -10.12 -6.24
CA ILE A 101 3.22 -11.44 -6.50
C ILE A 101 3.86 -12.11 -7.73
N GLY A 102 4.30 -13.36 -7.56
CA GLY A 102 4.94 -14.15 -8.60
C GLY A 102 6.46 -13.95 -8.71
N THR A 103 7.08 -13.17 -7.83
CA THR A 103 8.54 -13.26 -7.65
C THR A 103 8.87 -14.47 -6.76
N PRO A 104 10.08 -15.06 -6.91
CA PRO A 104 10.50 -16.18 -6.06
C PRO A 104 10.48 -15.85 -4.55
N GLU A 105 10.81 -14.61 -4.18
CA GLU A 105 10.82 -14.16 -2.80
C GLU A 105 9.40 -14.07 -2.21
N TYR A 106 8.42 -13.68 -3.03
CA TYR A 106 7.02 -13.70 -2.65
C TYR A 106 6.55 -15.14 -2.43
N ASP A 107 6.80 -16.02 -3.40
CA ASP A 107 6.35 -17.42 -3.38
C ASP A 107 7.01 -18.23 -2.25
N ALA A 108 8.24 -17.86 -1.85
CA ALA A 108 8.95 -18.45 -0.71
C ALA A 108 8.29 -18.16 0.64
N LEU A 109 7.57 -17.04 0.76
CA LEU A 109 6.91 -16.61 2.00
C LEU A 109 5.42 -16.98 1.99
N ILE A 110 4.74 -16.76 0.87
CA ILE A 110 3.32 -17.06 0.67
C ILE A 110 3.21 -18.07 -0.49
N GLY A 111 3.01 -19.33 -0.14
CA GLY A 111 2.77 -20.37 -1.14
C GLY A 111 1.43 -20.16 -1.89
N PRO A 112 1.29 -20.70 -3.11
CA PRO A 112 0.12 -20.46 -3.98
C PRO A 112 -1.24 -20.75 -3.34
N HIS A 113 -1.31 -21.75 -2.46
CA HIS A 113 -2.55 -22.19 -1.81
C HIS A 113 -2.87 -21.45 -0.50
N LYS A 114 -1.93 -20.66 0.03
CA LYS A 114 -2.12 -19.87 1.26
C LYS A 114 -2.43 -18.41 0.97
N ARG A 115 -2.16 -17.97 -0.26
CA ARG A 115 -2.38 -16.61 -0.73
C ARG A 115 -3.84 -16.20 -0.62
N LEU A 116 -4.08 -15.02 -0.06
CA LEU A 116 -5.38 -14.40 -0.04
C LEU A 116 -5.74 -13.78 -1.41
N ALA A 117 -7.02 -13.83 -1.78
CA ALA A 117 -7.49 -13.17 -2.99
C ALA A 117 -7.17 -11.67 -2.95
N GLY A 118 -6.62 -11.16 -4.05
CA GLY A 118 -6.15 -9.78 -4.17
C GLY A 118 -4.82 -9.54 -3.48
N SER A 119 -4.11 -10.55 -2.98
CA SER A 119 -2.73 -10.37 -2.56
C SER A 119 -1.88 -9.97 -3.76
N ARG A 120 -1.17 -8.85 -3.64
CA ARG A 120 -0.36 -8.27 -4.73
C ARG A 120 1.11 -8.15 -4.36
N ALA A 121 1.41 -8.14 -3.06
CA ALA A 121 2.78 -8.00 -2.57
C ALA A 121 2.90 -8.52 -1.15
N ILE A 122 4.15 -8.78 -0.77
CA ILE A 122 4.57 -8.79 0.62
C ILE A 122 5.24 -7.45 0.88
N ILE A 123 4.91 -6.80 1.98
CA ILE A 123 5.61 -5.60 2.45
C ILE A 123 6.23 -5.93 3.79
N GLY A 124 7.53 -5.71 3.91
CA GLY A 124 8.28 -6.01 5.12
C GLY A 124 9.08 -4.83 5.64
N LEU A 125 9.61 -5.01 6.84
CA LEU A 125 10.36 -4.00 7.57
C LEU A 125 11.56 -4.65 8.27
N ASP A 126 12.75 -4.15 7.94
CA ASP A 126 13.97 -4.40 8.70
C ASP A 126 14.05 -3.40 9.85
N VAL A 127 13.71 -3.88 11.05
CA VAL A 127 13.55 -3.09 12.27
C VAL A 127 14.92 -2.75 12.86
N HIS A 128 15.19 -1.45 13.00
CA HIS A 128 16.38 -0.94 13.68
C HIS A 128 16.05 -0.26 15.01
N LYS A 129 14.76 0.00 15.28
CA LYS A 129 14.32 0.63 16.54
C LYS A 129 12.85 0.31 16.82
N VAL A 130 12.56 0.02 18.08
CA VAL A 130 11.21 -0.16 18.60
C VAL A 130 10.93 0.93 19.62
N GLY A 131 9.83 1.66 19.48
CA GLY A 131 9.36 2.65 20.45
C GLY A 131 8.11 2.17 21.15
N THR A 132 8.10 2.18 22.49
CA THR A 132 6.94 1.86 23.31
C THR A 132 6.48 3.07 24.11
N THR A 133 5.18 3.32 24.15
CA THR A 133 4.57 4.42 24.93
C THR A 133 3.27 3.95 25.59
N CYS A 134 2.88 4.57 26.71
CA CYS A 134 1.78 4.07 27.55
C CYS A 134 0.38 4.26 26.96
N GLY A 135 0.13 5.30 26.17
CA GLY A 135 -1.16 5.47 25.48
C GLY A 135 -2.37 5.70 26.40
N TYR A 136 -2.21 6.27 27.60
CA TYR A 136 -3.29 6.41 28.59
C TYR A 136 -4.52 7.22 28.14
N ALA A 137 -4.42 7.99 27.07
CA ALA A 137 -5.53 8.73 26.47
C ALA A 137 -6.19 8.00 25.28
N VAL A 138 -5.65 6.84 24.87
CA VAL A 138 -6.25 6.02 23.81
C VAL A 138 -7.46 5.30 24.40
N PRO A 139 -8.66 5.45 23.82
CA PRO A 139 -9.87 4.86 24.37
C PRO A 139 -9.94 3.36 24.08
N TYR A 140 -10.73 2.66 24.90
CA TYR A 140 -11.09 1.28 24.64
C TYR A 140 -12.03 1.16 23.44
N TYR A 141 -11.88 0.08 22.68
CA TYR A 141 -12.82 -0.35 21.65
C TYR A 141 -13.08 -1.84 21.78
N GLN A 142 -14.33 -2.24 21.55
CA GLN A 142 -14.70 -3.65 21.45
C GLN A 142 -14.55 -4.11 20.00
N PHE A 143 -13.75 -5.15 19.78
CA PHE A 143 -13.70 -5.82 18.49
C PHE A 143 -14.98 -6.63 18.25
N LEU A 144 -15.59 -6.46 17.07
CA LEU A 144 -16.80 -7.19 16.69
C LEU A 144 -16.50 -8.27 15.65
N SER A 145 -15.88 -7.89 14.52
CA SER A 145 -15.48 -8.80 13.44
C SER A 145 -14.63 -8.08 12.39
N HIS A 146 -13.95 -8.85 11.54
CA HIS A 146 -13.29 -8.36 10.33
C HIS A 146 -14.29 -8.13 9.18
N ARG A 147 -13.97 -7.15 8.33
CA ARG A 147 -14.70 -6.88 7.08
C ARG A 147 -14.26 -7.85 5.97
N THR A 148 -15.21 -8.38 5.20
CA THR A 148 -14.94 -9.35 4.11
C THR A 148 -14.95 -8.73 2.72
N GLN A 149 -15.43 -7.49 2.57
CA GLN A 149 -15.71 -6.86 1.28
C GLN A 149 -14.50 -6.84 0.34
N LEU A 150 -13.30 -6.59 0.88
CA LEU A 150 -12.06 -6.53 0.10
C LEU A 150 -11.76 -7.90 -0.54
N MET A 151 -11.80 -8.95 0.26
CA MET A 151 -11.57 -10.33 -0.17
C MET A 151 -12.62 -10.79 -1.17
N THR A 152 -13.90 -10.53 -0.90
CA THR A 152 -15.00 -10.91 -1.79
C THR A 152 -14.95 -10.16 -3.12
N TRP A 153 -14.57 -8.89 -3.12
CA TRP A 153 -14.34 -8.12 -4.35
C TRP A 153 -13.15 -8.68 -5.13
N ALA A 154 -12.04 -8.98 -4.43
CA ALA A 154 -10.84 -9.48 -5.05
C ALA A 154 -11.03 -10.88 -5.67
N ALA A 155 -11.67 -11.79 -4.95
CA ALA A 155 -11.96 -13.14 -5.43
C ALA A 155 -12.83 -13.12 -6.71
N ARG A 156 -13.80 -12.21 -6.80
CA ARG A 156 -14.62 -12.06 -8.01
C ARG A 156 -13.79 -11.59 -9.21
N LYS A 157 -12.84 -10.69 -9.01
CA LYS A 157 -11.93 -10.23 -10.05
C LYS A 157 -10.96 -11.32 -10.49
N GLU A 158 -10.39 -12.07 -9.55
CA GLU A 158 -9.52 -13.21 -9.87
C GLU A 158 -10.26 -14.32 -10.60
N ALA A 159 -11.52 -14.58 -10.25
CA ALA A 159 -12.36 -15.52 -11.01
C ALA A 159 -12.47 -15.13 -12.51
N LYS A 160 -12.52 -13.84 -12.83
CA LYS A 160 -12.49 -13.35 -14.23
C LYS A 160 -11.16 -13.62 -14.93
N ASP A 161 -10.05 -13.51 -14.22
CA ASP A 161 -8.74 -13.88 -14.77
C ASP A 161 -8.65 -15.41 -15.02
N HIS A 162 -9.22 -16.22 -14.13
CA HIS A 162 -9.26 -17.68 -14.29
C HIS A 162 -10.17 -18.13 -15.43
N GLU A 163 -11.38 -17.56 -15.55
CA GLU A 163 -12.31 -17.83 -16.65
C GLU A 163 -11.61 -17.60 -18.01
N LEU A 164 -10.90 -16.48 -18.17
CA LEU A 164 -10.16 -16.19 -19.41
C LEU A 164 -9.01 -17.19 -19.64
N ALA A 165 -8.27 -17.53 -18.60
CA ALA A 165 -7.18 -18.49 -18.70
C ALA A 165 -7.67 -19.89 -19.13
N ASP A 166 -8.83 -20.32 -18.63
CA ASP A 166 -9.41 -21.61 -18.99
C ASP A 166 -10.01 -21.62 -20.40
N MET A 167 -10.59 -20.51 -20.86
CA MET A 167 -11.01 -20.36 -22.27
C MET A 167 -9.84 -20.47 -23.25
N ASN A 168 -8.66 -19.96 -22.87
CA ASN A 168 -7.46 -20.01 -23.71
C ASN A 168 -6.72 -21.36 -23.66
N LYS A 169 -7.10 -22.27 -22.76
CA LYS A 169 -6.57 -23.64 -22.66
C LYS A 169 -7.28 -24.63 -23.59
N GLN A 170 -7.99 -24.18 -24.63
CA GLN A 170 -8.59 -25.09 -25.63
C GLN A 170 -7.55 -26.13 -26.09
N PRO A 171 -7.94 -27.42 -26.23
CA PRO A 171 -6.99 -28.50 -26.35
C PRO A 171 -6.20 -28.35 -27.65
N LEU A 172 -4.94 -27.92 -27.53
CA LEU A 172 -3.94 -28.22 -28.53
C LEU A 172 -3.94 -29.75 -28.67
N LEU A 173 -4.31 -30.24 -29.85
CA LEU A 173 -4.09 -31.63 -30.25
C LEU A 173 -2.68 -32.04 -29.81
N GLN A 174 -2.59 -33.15 -29.06
CA GLN A 174 -1.36 -33.69 -28.52
C GLN A 174 -0.27 -33.69 -29.60
N SER A 175 0.71 -32.82 -29.45
CA SER A 175 2.03 -33.03 -30.04
C SER A 175 2.90 -33.53 -28.89
N ASP A 176 3.59 -34.65 -29.12
CA ASP A 176 4.44 -35.37 -28.16
C ASP A 176 5.73 -34.60 -27.79
N GLN A 177 5.61 -33.31 -27.51
CA GLN A 177 6.71 -32.49 -27.02
C GLN A 177 6.45 -32.17 -25.56
N HIS A 178 7.33 -32.67 -24.70
CA HIS A 178 7.38 -32.28 -23.29
C HIS A 178 7.27 -30.76 -23.17
N PRO A 179 6.32 -30.22 -22.39
CA PRO A 179 6.21 -28.78 -22.23
C PRO A 179 7.45 -28.32 -21.45
N VAL A 180 8.39 -27.72 -22.18
CA VAL A 180 9.35 -26.78 -21.59
C VAL A 180 8.52 -25.69 -20.94
N PRO A 181 8.76 -25.28 -19.68
CA PRO A 181 8.09 -24.11 -19.10
C PRO A 181 8.39 -22.91 -20.00
N SER A 182 7.46 -22.58 -20.89
CA SER A 182 7.66 -21.55 -21.90
C SER A 182 7.68 -20.20 -21.21
N ALA A 183 8.56 -19.33 -21.70
CA ALA A 183 8.70 -17.94 -21.32
C ALA A 183 7.34 -17.27 -21.06
N ILE A 184 7.29 -16.37 -20.08
CA ILE A 184 6.11 -15.56 -19.81
C ILE A 184 5.69 -14.88 -21.10
N ASP A 185 4.48 -15.16 -21.53
CA ASP A 185 3.88 -14.47 -22.65
C ASP A 185 3.48 -13.07 -22.16
N GLU A 186 4.37 -12.09 -22.36
CA GLU A 186 4.11 -10.68 -22.07
C GLU A 186 2.87 -10.16 -22.82
N HIS A 187 2.47 -10.84 -23.89
CA HIS A 187 1.29 -10.56 -24.71
C HIS A 187 0.05 -11.39 -24.34
N ALA A 188 0.12 -12.18 -23.27
CA ALA A 188 -1.04 -12.94 -22.81
C ALA A 188 -2.24 -12.00 -22.58
N PRO A 189 -3.43 -12.36 -23.10
CA PRO A 189 -4.60 -11.50 -22.97
C PRO A 189 -4.99 -11.33 -21.50
N ILE A 190 -5.39 -10.11 -21.14
CA ILE A 190 -5.86 -9.77 -19.79
C ILE A 190 -7.35 -9.56 -19.81
N ASN A 191 -8.03 -10.10 -18.81
CA ASN A 191 -9.44 -9.85 -18.64
C ASN A 191 -9.65 -8.40 -18.18
N PRO A 192 -10.40 -7.55 -18.92
CA PRO A 192 -10.59 -6.15 -18.57
C PRO A 192 -11.27 -5.95 -17.20
N ASP A 193 -12.05 -6.94 -16.76
CA ASP A 193 -12.72 -6.92 -15.45
C ASP A 193 -11.92 -7.65 -14.36
N GLY A 194 -10.79 -8.24 -14.74
CA GLY A 194 -9.92 -9.06 -13.90
C GLY A 194 -9.11 -8.28 -12.86
N MET A 195 -8.41 -9.04 -12.00
CA MET A 195 -7.51 -8.48 -10.99
C MET A 195 -6.21 -7.99 -11.63
N LYS A 196 -5.69 -8.72 -12.63
CA LYS A 196 -4.51 -8.30 -13.38
C LYS A 196 -4.72 -6.93 -14.03
N GLN A 197 -5.86 -6.70 -14.68
CA GLN A 197 -6.17 -5.37 -15.25
C GLN A 197 -6.27 -4.29 -14.18
N TRP A 198 -6.84 -4.62 -13.02
CA TRP A 198 -6.96 -3.68 -11.91
C TRP A 198 -5.59 -3.18 -11.44
N TRP A 199 -4.64 -4.09 -11.25
CA TRP A 199 -3.27 -3.76 -10.87
C TRP A 199 -2.58 -2.84 -11.88
N GLN A 200 -2.70 -3.17 -13.15
CA GLN A 200 -2.09 -2.43 -14.26
C GLN A 200 -2.63 -1.00 -14.36
N SER A 201 -3.89 -0.78 -13.97
CA SER A 201 -4.55 0.53 -14.07
C SER A 201 -4.42 1.37 -12.82
N HIS A 202 -4.28 0.76 -11.63
CA HIS A 202 -4.38 1.50 -10.36
C HIS A 202 -3.13 1.43 -9.50
N ASN A 203 -2.24 0.46 -9.69
CA ASN A 203 -1.18 0.19 -8.72
C ASN A 203 0.23 0.44 -9.26
N LEU A 204 0.40 0.73 -10.55
CA LEU A 204 1.75 1.00 -11.08
C LEU A 204 2.37 2.27 -10.49
N LEU A 205 1.55 3.26 -10.12
CA LEU A 205 1.99 4.56 -9.62
C LEU A 205 1.34 4.88 -8.27
N SER A 206 2.04 5.69 -7.48
CA SER A 206 1.49 6.37 -6.32
C SER A 206 0.62 7.56 -6.72
N LEU A 207 -0.08 8.17 -5.77
CA LEU A 207 -0.83 9.42 -5.95
C LEU A 207 0.06 10.56 -6.44
N ASP A 208 1.32 10.56 -6.00
CA ASP A 208 2.35 11.53 -6.40
C ASP A 208 3.07 11.15 -7.70
N GLY A 209 2.62 10.09 -8.38
CA GLY A 209 3.22 9.62 -9.63
C GLY A 209 4.53 8.85 -9.47
N LEU A 210 4.90 8.45 -8.25
CA LEU A 210 6.10 7.65 -8.02
C LEU A 210 5.88 6.19 -8.46
N PRO A 211 6.87 5.52 -9.07
CA PRO A 211 6.74 4.14 -9.51
C PRO A 211 6.60 3.17 -8.32
N ALA A 212 5.50 2.43 -8.26
CA ALA A 212 5.19 1.52 -7.15
C ALA A 212 5.33 0.05 -7.52
N PHE A 213 4.65 -0.45 -8.54
CA PHE A 213 4.72 -1.85 -8.97
C PHE A 213 5.25 -2.01 -10.38
N SER A 214 5.76 -3.20 -10.73
CA SER A 214 6.23 -3.49 -12.07
C SER A 214 5.08 -3.53 -13.07
N VAL A 215 5.38 -3.22 -14.34
CA VAL A 215 4.42 -3.36 -15.46
C VAL A 215 3.97 -4.81 -15.68
N ASN A 216 4.68 -5.78 -15.11
CA ASN A 216 4.34 -7.20 -15.19
C ASN A 216 3.62 -7.71 -13.93
N LEU A 217 3.19 -6.83 -13.02
CA LEU A 217 2.46 -7.22 -11.82
C LEU A 217 1.25 -8.12 -12.17
N GLY A 218 1.28 -9.34 -11.63
CA GLY A 218 0.25 -10.37 -11.87
C GLY A 218 0.35 -11.13 -13.20
N ARG A 219 1.30 -10.79 -14.06
CA ARG A 219 1.56 -11.49 -15.34
C ARG A 219 2.65 -12.57 -15.22
N GLY A 220 3.33 -12.62 -14.07
CA GLY A 220 4.51 -13.46 -13.82
C GLY A 220 5.81 -12.67 -13.96
N PHE A 221 6.90 -13.19 -13.41
CA PHE A 221 8.24 -12.60 -13.53
C PHE A 221 9.17 -13.45 -14.37
N PRO A 222 9.85 -12.88 -15.40
CA PRO A 222 10.75 -13.67 -16.24
C PRO A 222 11.89 -14.19 -15.40
N PHE A 223 11.84 -15.48 -15.07
CA PHE A 223 12.94 -16.13 -14.38
C PHE A 223 13.97 -16.53 -15.42
N SER A 224 15.11 -15.81 -15.48
CA SER A 224 16.30 -16.36 -16.12
C SER A 224 17.09 -17.14 -15.08
N SER A 225 16.79 -18.43 -14.94
CA SER A 225 17.65 -19.39 -14.24
C SER A 225 18.86 -19.74 -15.11
N ILE A 226 19.81 -18.82 -15.28
CA ILE A 226 21.15 -19.19 -15.78
C ILE A 226 22.17 -18.97 -14.68
N VAL A 227 22.13 -19.85 -13.67
CA VAL A 227 23.36 -20.24 -12.97
C VAL A 227 23.74 -21.60 -13.56
N LYS A 228 24.45 -21.58 -14.70
CA LYS A 228 25.21 -22.75 -15.13
C LYS A 228 26.34 -22.96 -14.12
N SER A 229 26.06 -23.75 -13.10
CA SER A 229 27.09 -24.43 -12.30
C SER A 229 27.94 -25.28 -13.25
N LYS A 230 29.08 -24.74 -13.70
CA LYS A 230 30.14 -25.55 -14.30
C LYS A 230 30.84 -26.27 -13.15
N ARG A 231 30.39 -27.48 -12.83
CA ARG A 231 31.18 -28.43 -12.04
C ARG A 231 31.90 -29.40 -12.98
N ASN A 232 33.23 -29.34 -12.84
CA ASN A 232 34.24 -30.38 -13.03
C ASN A 232 34.71 -30.73 -14.45
N GLY A 233 35.94 -30.28 -14.73
CA GLY A 233 36.85 -30.87 -15.69
C GLY A 233 38.28 -30.31 -15.55
N LYS A 234 39.08 -30.95 -14.69
CA LYS A 234 40.57 -30.94 -14.59
C LYS A 234 41.31 -29.66 -14.11
N VAL A 235 42.06 -29.85 -13.02
CA VAL A 235 43.35 -29.20 -12.66
C VAL A 235 44.38 -30.34 -12.76
N PRO A 236 45.67 -30.19 -13.15
CA PRO A 236 46.64 -29.09 -12.91
C PRO A 236 47.38 -28.65 -14.22
N GLU A 237 48.21 -27.60 -14.31
CA GLU A 237 49.42 -27.26 -13.57
C GLU A 237 49.82 -25.78 -13.72
N THR A 238 50.72 -25.38 -12.84
CA THR A 238 51.44 -24.12 -12.60
C THR A 238 52.16 -23.49 -13.79
N SER A 239 52.15 -22.15 -13.88
CA SER A 239 53.41 -21.36 -13.97
C SER A 239 53.15 -19.87 -13.67
N ALA A 240 54.03 -19.29 -12.87
CA ALA A 240 54.06 -17.88 -12.52
C ALA A 240 54.41 -16.97 -13.71
N ALA A 241 53.79 -15.80 -13.79
CA ALA A 241 54.43 -14.59 -14.32
C ALA A 241 53.72 -13.32 -13.84
N ARG A 242 54.50 -12.44 -13.22
CA ARG A 242 54.17 -11.06 -12.89
C ARG A 242 54.09 -10.22 -14.17
N SER A 243 53.16 -9.28 -14.25
CA SER A 243 53.40 -7.97 -14.86
C SER A 243 52.26 -6.99 -14.55
N ALA A 244 52.62 -5.90 -13.88
CA ALA A 244 51.84 -4.70 -13.68
C ALA A 244 51.75 -3.87 -14.98
N LEU A 245 50.78 -2.93 -15.03
CA LEU A 245 50.57 -1.74 -15.90
C LEU A 245 49.09 -1.71 -16.32
N SER A 246 48.36 -0.60 -16.42
CA SER A 246 48.56 0.83 -16.13
C SER A 246 47.18 1.48 -16.35
N VAL A 247 46.81 2.42 -15.48
CA VAL A 247 45.62 3.27 -15.59
C VAL A 247 45.86 4.40 -16.60
N GLN A 248 44.90 4.69 -17.47
CA GLN A 248 44.74 5.99 -18.15
C GLN A 248 43.24 6.32 -18.29
N PRO A 249 42.79 7.56 -18.01
CA PRO A 249 41.40 7.98 -18.10
C PRO A 249 41.12 8.67 -19.45
N ASN A 250 40.01 8.33 -20.11
CA ASN A 250 39.51 9.10 -21.24
C ASN A 250 38.32 9.97 -20.81
N SER A 251 38.55 11.29 -20.85
CA SER A 251 37.55 12.34 -20.86
C SER A 251 36.93 12.44 -22.26
N SER A 252 35.61 12.62 -22.33
CA SER A 252 34.94 13.11 -23.54
C SER A 252 33.73 13.94 -23.11
N SER A 253 33.84 15.23 -23.38
CA SER A 253 32.85 16.29 -23.27
C SER A 253 31.69 16.04 -24.24
N MET A 254 30.44 16.13 -23.74
CA MET A 254 29.24 16.06 -24.57
C MET A 254 28.57 17.44 -24.62
N HIS A 255 28.49 18.00 -25.83
CA HIS A 255 27.85 19.26 -26.15
C HIS A 255 26.32 19.16 -26.04
N ILE A 256 25.70 20.18 -25.45
CA ILE A 256 24.24 20.37 -25.34
C ILE A 256 23.73 21.01 -26.64
N HIS A 257 22.85 20.31 -27.36
CA HIS A 257 22.05 20.90 -28.44
C HIS A 257 20.67 21.30 -27.89
N MET A 258 20.37 22.59 -27.86
CA MET A 258 19.02 23.12 -27.63
C MET A 258 18.18 22.99 -28.90
N GLY A 259 17.12 22.19 -28.85
CA GLY A 259 16.06 22.11 -29.87
C GLY A 259 14.78 22.81 -29.39
N THR A 260 14.08 23.46 -30.33
CA THR A 260 12.83 24.20 -30.14
C THR A 260 11.61 23.30 -29.89
N PRO A 261 10.52 23.79 -29.26
CA PRO A 261 9.42 22.94 -28.80
C PRO A 261 8.45 22.57 -29.94
N SER A 262 8.18 21.26 -30.04
CA SER A 262 7.16 20.65 -30.91
C SER A 262 5.76 20.78 -30.29
N LYS A 263 4.76 21.09 -31.14
CA LYS A 263 3.33 21.10 -30.82
C LYS A 263 2.83 19.66 -30.62
N ASN A 264 2.87 19.14 -29.39
CA ASN A 264 2.05 18.03 -28.89
C ASN A 264 2.27 17.90 -27.38
N SER A 265 1.59 18.75 -26.60
CA SER A 265 1.61 18.67 -25.13
C SER A 265 0.66 17.57 -24.63
N PRO A 266 1.02 16.79 -23.61
CA PRO A 266 0.10 15.86 -22.96
C PRO A 266 -1.02 16.65 -22.24
N PRO A 267 -2.19 16.02 -22.00
CA PRO A 267 -3.34 16.76 -21.50
C PRO A 267 -3.07 17.21 -20.07
N THR A 268 -3.43 18.46 -19.75
CA THR A 268 -3.14 19.10 -18.46
C THR A 268 -3.84 18.38 -17.31
N ALA A 269 -3.30 18.52 -16.10
CA ALA A 269 -3.80 17.95 -14.84
C ALA A 269 -5.32 18.12 -14.64
N TRP A 270 -5.91 19.17 -15.21
CA TRP A 270 -7.35 19.44 -15.22
C TRP A 270 -8.21 18.38 -15.94
N SER A 271 -7.69 17.77 -17.02
CA SER A 271 -8.38 16.72 -17.76
C SER A 271 -8.38 15.36 -17.03
N GLN A 272 -7.32 15.08 -16.25
CA GLN A 272 -7.23 13.87 -15.44
C GLN A 272 -8.16 13.92 -14.22
N ILE A 273 -8.33 15.10 -13.62
CA ILE A 273 -9.28 15.35 -12.52
C ILE A 273 -10.75 15.13 -12.98
N GLN A 274 -11.09 15.55 -14.20
CA GLN A 274 -12.44 15.33 -14.75
C GLN A 274 -12.73 13.85 -15.01
N THR A 275 -11.72 13.09 -15.44
CA THR A 275 -11.86 11.66 -15.70
C THR A 275 -12.05 10.86 -14.40
N GLN A 276 -11.33 11.21 -13.32
CA GLN A 276 -11.51 10.59 -12.00
C GLN A 276 -12.89 10.85 -11.36
N ARG A 277 -13.48 12.04 -11.57
CA ARG A 277 -14.82 12.39 -11.05
C ARG A 277 -15.94 11.51 -11.61
N LYS A 278 -15.80 11.04 -12.85
CA LYS A 278 -16.79 10.19 -13.52
C LYS A 278 -16.84 8.76 -12.94
N TYR A 279 -15.74 8.27 -12.37
CA TYR A 279 -15.63 6.91 -11.83
C TYR A 279 -16.03 6.76 -10.35
N LEU A 280 -16.04 7.85 -9.59
CA LEU A 280 -16.42 7.85 -8.16
C LEU A 280 -17.95 7.97 -7.92
N GLY A 281 -18.78 7.92 -8.96
CA GLY A 281 -20.24 8.13 -8.84
C GLY A 281 -20.63 9.56 -8.39
N LEU A 282 -19.67 10.48 -8.30
CA LEU A 282 -19.88 11.88 -7.96
C LEU A 282 -20.17 12.70 -9.22
N SER A 283 -21.19 12.28 -9.97
CA SER A 283 -21.80 13.15 -10.99
C SER A 283 -22.94 13.91 -10.32
N TYR A 284 -22.64 15.08 -9.76
CA TYR A 284 -23.67 16.08 -9.56
C TYR A 284 -23.78 16.86 -10.88
N PRO A 285 -24.91 16.80 -11.60
CA PRO A 285 -25.24 17.83 -12.56
C PRO A 285 -25.06 19.20 -11.89
N HIS A 286 -24.61 20.21 -12.63
CA HIS A 286 -24.79 21.59 -12.21
C HIS A 286 -26.28 21.79 -11.90
N HIS A 287 -26.64 21.76 -10.62
CA HIS A 287 -28.02 21.82 -10.18
C HIS A 287 -28.39 23.26 -9.88
N ASP A 288 -29.47 23.71 -10.51
CA ASP A 288 -30.26 24.85 -10.11
C ASP A 288 -30.37 24.93 -8.58
N ILE A 289 -29.92 26.04 -8.02
CA ILE A 289 -29.98 26.38 -6.58
C ILE A 289 -31.40 26.18 -6.01
N LEU A 290 -32.42 26.24 -6.86
CA LEU A 290 -33.83 26.04 -6.52
C LEU A 290 -34.18 24.61 -6.07
N LEU A 291 -33.42 23.58 -6.47
CA LEU A 291 -33.67 22.19 -6.08
C LEU A 291 -33.13 21.84 -4.67
N LEU A 292 -32.27 22.68 -4.09
CA LEU A 292 -31.74 22.51 -2.73
C LEU A 292 -32.66 23.08 -1.65
N LEU A 293 -33.56 24.01 -2.02
CA LEU A 293 -34.50 24.66 -1.11
C LEU A 293 -35.33 23.68 -0.26
N PRO A 294 -36.03 22.66 -0.82
CA PRO A 294 -36.83 21.75 -0.01
C PRO A 294 -35.99 20.84 0.91
N ARG A 295 -34.69 20.65 0.63
CA ARG A 295 -33.78 19.86 1.48
C ARG A 295 -33.18 20.66 2.63
N ILE A 296 -33.02 21.97 2.46
CA ILE A 296 -32.44 22.87 3.48
C ILE A 296 -33.54 23.49 4.36
N PHE A 297 -34.75 23.64 3.83
CA PHE A 297 -35.91 24.23 4.54
C PHE A 297 -36.21 23.63 5.93
N PRO A 298 -36.22 22.29 6.15
CA PRO A 298 -36.47 21.76 7.49
C PRO A 298 -35.38 22.15 8.50
N TYR A 299 -34.12 22.29 8.08
CA TYR A 299 -33.02 22.73 8.94
C TYR A 299 -33.13 24.23 9.28
N LEU A 300 -33.57 25.05 8.34
CA LEU A 300 -33.85 26.47 8.58
C LEU A 300 -35.02 26.64 9.54
N ILE A 301 -36.08 25.84 9.43
CA ILE A 301 -37.20 25.85 10.38
C ILE A 301 -36.70 25.51 11.80
N VAL A 302 -35.89 24.45 11.95
CA VAL A 302 -35.35 24.06 13.26
C VAL A 302 -34.44 25.17 13.83
N LEU A 303 -33.64 25.82 13.00
CA LEU A 303 -32.80 26.94 13.40
C LEU A 303 -33.64 28.15 13.85
N PHE A 304 -34.68 28.52 13.10
CA PHE A 304 -35.56 29.64 13.43
C PHE A 304 -36.40 29.36 14.68
N ILE A 305 -36.93 28.14 14.82
CA ILE A 305 -37.64 27.71 16.04
C ILE A 305 -36.67 27.72 17.23
N GLY A 306 -35.44 27.25 17.08
CA GLY A 306 -34.42 27.29 18.13
C GLY A 306 -34.05 28.71 18.57
N ILE A 307 -33.91 29.64 17.61
CA ILE A 307 -33.65 31.06 17.89
C ILE A 307 -34.87 31.73 18.54
N PHE A 308 -36.08 31.40 18.09
CA PHE A 308 -37.32 32.00 18.62
C PHE A 308 -37.63 31.49 20.02
N ILE A 309 -37.51 30.18 20.26
CA ILE A 309 -37.62 29.58 21.60
C ILE A 309 -36.51 30.14 22.49
N GLY A 310 -35.26 30.18 22.03
CA GLY A 310 -34.13 30.74 22.80
C GLY A 310 -34.31 32.22 23.17
N ARG A 311 -35.00 33.02 22.35
CA ARG A 311 -35.37 34.41 22.64
C ARG A 311 -36.55 34.54 23.61
N ILE A 312 -37.53 33.63 23.55
CA ILE A 312 -38.69 33.62 24.46
C ILE A 312 -38.29 33.08 25.84
N SER A 313 -37.40 32.09 25.90
CA SER A 313 -37.07 31.38 27.13
C SER A 313 -35.95 31.99 27.96
N ASN A 314 -35.57 33.26 27.70
CA ASN A 314 -34.68 34.11 28.51
C ASN A 314 -33.62 33.31 29.29
N TYR A 315 -32.76 32.59 28.55
CA TYR A 315 -31.81 31.60 29.09
C TYR A 315 -30.80 32.18 30.11
N SER A 316 -30.70 33.51 30.26
CA SER A 316 -29.82 34.12 31.27
C SER A 316 -30.27 33.88 32.72
N ARG A 317 -31.56 33.59 32.96
CA ARG A 317 -32.06 33.35 34.33
C ARG A 317 -31.83 31.93 34.85
N TYR A 318 -31.70 30.92 33.98
CA TYR A 318 -31.47 29.54 34.40
C TYR A 318 -30.03 29.26 34.84
N PHE A 319 -29.05 29.98 34.29
CA PHE A 319 -27.65 29.83 34.71
C PHE A 319 -27.30 30.55 36.02
N ALA A 320 -28.06 31.58 36.40
CA ALA A 320 -27.89 32.24 37.70
C ALA A 320 -28.41 31.39 38.88
N ALA A 321 -29.37 30.48 38.65
CA ALA A 321 -29.96 29.62 39.69
C ALA A 321 -29.10 28.39 40.07
N LEU A 322 -28.08 28.06 39.27
CA LEU A 322 -27.22 26.88 39.47
C LEU A 322 -25.89 27.19 40.17
N GLY A 323 -25.64 28.44 40.60
CA GLY A 323 -24.53 28.77 41.51
C GLY A 323 -23.11 28.47 41.00
N LEU A 324 -22.92 28.25 39.69
CA LEU A 324 -21.64 27.80 39.13
C LEU A 324 -20.72 28.91 38.62
N TRP A 325 -20.90 30.14 39.08
CA TRP A 325 -19.92 31.21 38.93
C TRP A 325 -19.75 31.93 40.28
N ARG A 326 -18.70 31.56 41.02
CA ARG A 326 -18.08 32.41 42.05
C ARG A 326 -16.68 32.76 41.56
N ASP A 327 -16.57 34.02 41.15
CA ASP A 327 -15.43 34.92 41.21
C ASP A 327 -14.05 34.41 40.76
N ALA A 328 -13.60 34.93 39.61
CA ALA A 328 -12.20 35.22 39.37
C ALA A 328 -11.99 36.73 39.54
N ALA A 329 -11.52 37.13 40.72
CA ALA A 329 -10.69 38.29 40.98
C ALA A 329 -9.58 37.86 41.93
#